data_AF-A0A6H1ZFA3-F1
#
_entry.id   AF-A0A6H1ZFA3-F1
#
_cell.length_a   1.000
_cell.length_b   1.000
_cell.length_c   1.000
_cell.angle_alpha   90.00
_cell.angle_beta   90.00
_cell.angle_gamma   90.00
#
_symmetry.space_group_name_H-M   'P 1'
#
loop_
_entity.id
_entity.type
_entity.pdbx_description
1 polymer ?
#
loop_
_entity_poly.entity_id
_entity_poly.type
_entity_poly.pdbx_seq_one_letter_code
_entity_poly.pdbx_strand_id
1 'polypeptide(L)'
;MTSLVNIADVRVLVKTSLSDANLQAVIDRVEAEITARIGAPQNDQGTVEAATTLEGEGILLFLPTDIASVVSIVEDGSALAATEYRVWAGGQIERLPEVSYWGRRNVVTYCPADDRALRKQVIIEVVRLDVERTAMKHESVAGEYAYDAPDWDVARRKQFKRLEFQAI
;
A
#
# COMPACT_ATOMS: atom_id res chain seq x y z
N MET A 1 7.37 4.06 15.56
CA MET A 1 6.05 4.21 14.92
C MET A 1 5.06 3.42 15.75
N THR A 2 3.91 3.99 16.11
CA THR A 2 2.88 3.22 16.82
C THR A 2 2.20 2.28 15.84
N SER A 3 2.10 1.00 16.20
CA SER A 3 1.46 0.00 15.32
C SER A 3 -0.01 0.35 15.08
N LEU A 4 -0.48 0.16 13.85
CA LEU A 4 -1.84 0.49 13.46
C LEU A 4 -2.82 -0.62 13.90
N VAL A 5 -2.34 -1.85 14.01
CA VAL A 5 -3.10 -3.02 14.42
C VAL A 5 -2.62 -3.53 15.78
N ASN A 6 -3.55 -3.77 16.71
CA ASN A 6 -3.23 -4.38 17.99
C ASN A 6 -3.23 -5.91 17.89
N ILE A 7 -2.35 -6.57 18.65
CA ILE A 7 -2.31 -8.02 18.86
C ILE A 7 -3.70 -8.59 19.18
N ALA A 8 -4.45 -7.89 20.04
CA ALA A 8 -5.79 -8.30 20.43
C ALA A 8 -6.71 -8.48 19.20
N ASP A 9 -6.69 -7.53 18.26
CA ASP A 9 -7.50 -7.57 17.04
C ASP A 9 -7.11 -8.75 16.14
N VAL A 10 -5.81 -9.02 16.01
CA VAL A 10 -5.30 -10.15 15.24
C VAL A 10 -5.74 -11.48 15.86
N ARG A 11 -5.67 -11.63 17.18
CA ARG A 11 -6.03 -12.87 17.88
C ARG A 11 -7.51 -13.24 17.79
N VAL A 12 -8.38 -12.26 17.57
CA VAL A 12 -9.80 -12.54 17.27
C VAL A 12 -9.94 -13.32 15.97
N LEU A 13 -9.12 -13.01 14.96
CA LEU A 13 -9.29 -13.45 13.58
C LEU A 13 -8.27 -14.47 13.07
N VAL A 14 -7.12 -14.60 13.76
CA VAL A 14 -6.01 -15.50 13.39
C VAL A 14 -5.69 -16.40 14.56
N LYS A 15 -5.89 -17.71 14.39
CA LYS A 15 -5.54 -18.71 15.40
C LYS A 15 -4.09 -19.11 15.24
N THR A 16 -3.28 -18.87 16.27
CA THR A 16 -1.85 -19.15 16.25
C THR A 16 -1.33 -19.44 17.65
N SER A 17 -0.30 -20.29 17.73
CA SER A 17 0.45 -20.58 18.95
C SER A 17 1.60 -19.60 19.20
N LEU A 18 1.81 -18.62 18.30
CA LEU A 18 2.83 -17.58 18.50
C LEU A 18 2.56 -16.81 19.79
N SER A 19 3.62 -16.54 20.55
CA SER A 19 3.59 -15.61 21.68
C SER A 19 3.23 -14.20 21.21
N ASP A 20 2.75 -13.33 22.12
CA ASP A 20 2.44 -11.94 21.80
C ASP A 20 3.64 -11.20 21.20
N ALA A 21 4.83 -11.41 21.74
CA ALA A 21 6.06 -10.81 21.21
C ALA A 21 6.37 -11.26 19.78
N ASN A 22 6.20 -12.55 19.47
CA ASN A 22 6.44 -13.06 18.13
C ASN A 22 5.36 -12.61 17.14
N LEU A 23 4.10 -12.55 17.58
CA LEU A 23 3.00 -12.06 16.75
C LEU A 23 3.16 -10.57 16.44
N GLN A 24 3.58 -9.75 17.42
CA GLN A 24 3.91 -8.35 17.19
C GLN A 24 5.04 -8.19 16.18
N ALA A 25 6.09 -9.01 16.27
CA ALA A 25 7.19 -8.97 15.30
C ALA A 25 6.74 -9.29 13.86
N VAL A 26 5.71 -10.12 13.69
CA VAL A 26 5.10 -10.38 12.36
C VAL A 26 4.30 -9.16 11.90
N ILE A 27 3.46 -8.58 12.78
CA ILE A 27 2.70 -7.36 12.48
C ILE A 27 3.64 -6.23 12.06
N ASP A 28 4.68 -5.96 12.84
CA ASP A 28 5.65 -4.89 12.58
C ASP A 28 6.35 -5.06 11.23
N ARG A 29 6.67 -6.30 10.85
CA ARG A 29 7.27 -6.59 9.53
C ARG A 29 6.32 -6.30 8.39
N VAL A 30 5.05 -6.69 8.53
CA VAL A 30 4.01 -6.42 7.52
C VAL A 30 3.77 -4.92 7.40
N GLU A 31 3.64 -4.21 8.52
CA GLU A 31 3.46 -2.75 8.54
C GLU A 31 4.65 -2.03 7.92
N ALA A 32 5.88 -2.48 8.21
CA ALA A 32 7.08 -1.93 7.59
C ALA A 32 7.11 -2.14 6.07
N GLU A 33 6.68 -3.31 5.58
CA GLU A 33 6.61 -3.56 4.13
C GLU A 33 5.56 -2.69 3.45
N ILE A 34 4.36 -2.55 4.04
CA ILE A 34 3.33 -1.66 3.50
C ILE A 34 3.86 -0.22 3.49
N THR A 35 4.47 0.23 4.60
CA THR A 35 5.03 1.57 4.71
C THR A 35 6.13 1.84 3.69
N ALA A 36 6.98 0.85 3.42
CA ALA A 36 8.03 0.97 2.41
C ALA A 36 7.47 1.09 0.97
N ARG A 37 6.31 0.49 0.69
CA ARG A 37 5.68 0.51 -0.64
C ARG A 37 4.89 1.77 -0.91
N ILE A 38 4.04 2.17 0.05
CA ILE A 38 3.01 3.20 -0.17
C ILE A 38 3.04 4.32 0.87
N GLY A 39 4.06 4.35 1.73
CA GLY A 39 4.21 5.37 2.76
C GLY A 39 3.45 5.06 4.06
N ALA A 40 3.68 5.92 5.04
CA ALA A 40 3.07 5.81 6.36
C ALA A 40 1.54 6.03 6.28
N PRO A 41 0.74 5.39 7.14
CA PRO A 41 -0.69 5.65 7.21
C PRO A 41 -0.96 7.10 7.62
N GLN A 42 -2.12 7.62 7.24
CA GLN A 42 -2.59 8.93 7.70
C GLN A 42 -2.75 9.00 9.23
N ASN A 43 -2.78 10.22 9.75
CA ASN A 43 -3.19 10.51 11.13
C ASN A 43 -4.62 11.08 11.15
N ASP A 44 -5.19 11.28 12.34
CA ASP A 44 -6.55 11.84 12.48
C ASP A 44 -6.67 13.28 11.95
N GLN A 45 -5.53 13.97 11.80
CA GLN A 45 -5.46 15.33 11.26
C GLN A 45 -5.35 15.37 9.73
N GLY A 46 -5.09 14.23 9.05
CA GLY A 46 -4.88 14.16 7.62
C GLY A 46 -3.61 14.88 7.13
N THR A 47 -2.57 14.96 7.97
CA THR A 47 -1.36 15.76 7.70
C THR A 47 -0.13 14.93 7.36
N VAL A 48 -0.27 13.63 7.14
CA VAL A 48 0.88 12.78 6.78
C VAL A 48 1.17 13.01 5.30
N GLU A 49 2.37 13.50 5.01
CA GLU A 49 2.83 13.74 3.66
C GLU A 49 3.67 12.56 3.15
N ALA A 50 3.49 12.25 1.87
CA ALA A 50 4.32 11.32 1.12
C ALA A 50 5.00 12.07 -0.03
N ALA A 51 6.29 11.80 -0.24
CA ALA A 51 7.04 12.29 -1.38
C ALA A 51 7.41 11.12 -2.28
N THR A 52 7.13 11.24 -3.57
CA THR A 52 7.54 10.26 -4.57
C THR A 52 8.21 10.94 -5.76
N THR A 53 9.21 10.27 -6.34
CA THR A 53 9.84 10.69 -7.58
C THR A 53 9.30 9.81 -8.70
N LEU A 54 8.73 10.43 -9.73
CA LEU A 54 8.13 9.78 -10.89
C LEU A 54 8.83 10.24 -12.16
N GLU A 55 9.03 9.31 -13.09
CA GLU A 55 9.45 9.66 -14.44
C GLU A 55 8.23 10.09 -15.26
N GLY A 56 8.34 11.24 -15.93
CA GLY A 56 7.28 11.71 -16.82
C GLY A 56 7.42 11.06 -18.20
N GLU A 57 6.41 10.30 -18.60
CA GLU A 57 6.37 9.66 -19.94
C GLU A 57 5.13 10.09 -20.75
N GLY A 58 4.31 11.01 -20.21
CA GLY A 58 3.04 11.37 -20.82
C GLY A 58 2.40 12.59 -20.18
N ILE A 59 1.09 12.72 -20.37
CA ILE A 59 0.28 13.81 -19.82
C ILE A 59 -0.16 13.56 -18.36
N LEU A 60 -0.05 12.32 -17.88
CA LEU A 60 -0.50 11.88 -16.55
C LEU A 60 0.66 11.33 -15.73
N LEU A 61 0.67 11.66 -14.44
CA LEU A 61 1.41 10.97 -13.39
C LEU A 61 0.46 10.12 -12.57
N PHE A 62 0.94 8.94 -12.17
CA PHE A 62 0.21 7.98 -11.36
C PHE A 62 0.91 7.82 -10.02
N LEU A 63 0.25 8.25 -8.96
CA LEU A 63 0.72 8.17 -7.59
C LEU A 63 0.45 6.76 -7.04
N PRO A 64 1.27 6.26 -6.10
CA PRO A 64 1.07 4.94 -5.51
C PRO A 64 -0.27 4.77 -4.77
N THR A 65 -0.84 5.87 -4.28
CA THR A 65 -2.09 5.90 -3.51
C THR A 65 -2.99 7.04 -3.96
N ASP A 66 -4.25 6.98 -3.55
CA ASP A 66 -5.21 8.06 -3.77
C ASP A 66 -4.77 9.35 -3.08
N ILE A 67 -5.01 10.49 -3.74
CA ILE A 67 -4.58 11.80 -3.28
C ILE A 67 -5.73 12.47 -2.53
N ALA A 68 -5.50 12.88 -1.28
CA ALA A 68 -6.38 13.81 -0.58
C ALA A 68 -6.08 15.26 -0.96
N SER A 69 -4.80 15.62 -1.00
CA SER A 69 -4.34 16.96 -1.40
C SER A 69 -2.90 16.93 -1.89
N VAL A 70 -2.59 17.74 -2.90
CA VAL A 70 -1.21 17.97 -3.35
C VAL A 70 -0.59 19.10 -2.52
N VAL A 71 0.62 18.89 -2.01
CA VAL A 71 1.40 19.88 -1.25
C VAL A 71 2.32 20.64 -2.20
N SER A 72 3.07 19.93 -3.04
CA SER A 72 3.94 20.53 -4.05
C SER A 72 4.29 19.56 -5.16
N ILE A 73 4.60 20.11 -6.34
CA ILE A 73 5.18 19.37 -7.46
C ILE A 73 6.42 20.13 -7.93
N VAL A 74 7.54 19.41 -8.05
CA VAL A 74 8.78 19.92 -8.62
C VAL A 74 9.09 19.13 -9.89
N GLU A 75 8.99 19.79 -11.04
CA GLU A 75 9.28 19.25 -12.36
C GLU A 75 10.66 19.73 -12.82
N ASP A 76 11.59 18.79 -13.05
CA ASP A 76 12.96 19.05 -13.50
C ASP A 76 13.69 20.16 -12.71
N GLY A 77 13.40 20.24 -11.40
CA GLY A 77 13.99 21.20 -10.47
C GLY A 77 13.22 22.52 -10.31
N SER A 78 12.12 22.71 -11.04
CA SER A 78 11.25 23.88 -10.96
C SER A 78 9.93 23.54 -10.24
N ALA A 79 9.56 24.34 -9.24
CA ALA A 79 8.27 24.18 -8.57
C ALA A 79 7.14 24.64 -9.49
N LEU A 80 6.09 23.84 -9.61
CA LEU A 80 4.91 24.16 -10.41
C LEU A 80 3.84 24.89 -9.59
N ALA A 81 3.16 25.83 -10.24
CA ALA A 81 1.96 26.46 -9.70
C ALA A 81 0.72 25.55 -9.87
N ALA A 82 -0.29 25.76 -9.01
CA ALA A 82 -1.53 24.99 -9.07
C ALA A 82 -2.33 25.15 -10.39
N THR A 83 -2.02 26.16 -11.20
CA THR A 83 -2.61 26.37 -12.53
C THR A 83 -1.94 25.53 -13.63
N GLU A 84 -0.82 24.89 -13.32
CA GLU A 84 0.01 24.13 -14.27
C GLU A 84 -0.25 22.63 -14.21
N TYR A 85 -1.15 22.18 -13.35
CA TYR A 85 -1.58 20.79 -13.25
C TYR A 85 -3.04 20.68 -12.81
N ARG A 86 -3.65 19.53 -13.07
CA ARG A 86 -4.98 19.15 -12.59
C ARG A 86 -4.89 17.84 -11.82
N VAL A 87 -5.47 17.80 -10.64
CA VAL A 87 -5.59 16.57 -9.85
C VAL A 87 -6.94 15.94 -10.17
N TRP A 88 -6.93 14.66 -10.52
CA TRP A 88 -8.12 13.87 -10.76
C TRP A 88 -8.48 13.04 -9.53
N ALA A 89 -9.71 12.55 -9.46
CA ALA A 89 -10.10 11.64 -8.39
C ALA A 89 -9.20 10.39 -8.38
N GLY A 90 -8.74 10.00 -7.20
CA GLY A 90 -7.78 8.91 -7.03
C GLY A 90 -6.32 9.38 -7.06
N GLY A 91 -5.44 8.62 -7.71
CA GLY A 91 -3.99 8.84 -7.72
C GLY A 91 -3.44 9.55 -8.97
N GLN A 92 -4.24 10.33 -9.69
CA GLN A 92 -3.85 10.85 -11.01
C GLN A 92 -3.60 12.37 -11.00
N ILE A 93 -2.50 12.80 -11.64
CA ILE A 93 -2.19 14.21 -11.86
C ILE A 93 -1.88 14.46 -13.33
N GLU A 94 -2.65 15.34 -13.95
CA GLU A 94 -2.51 15.76 -15.34
C GLU A 94 -1.68 17.05 -15.45
N ARG A 95 -0.78 17.12 -16.43
CA ARG A 95 -0.03 18.34 -16.75
C ARG A 95 -0.92 19.30 -17.56
N LEU A 96 -0.91 20.57 -17.19
CA LEU A 96 -1.59 21.64 -17.93
C LEU A 96 -0.59 22.60 -18.62
N PRO A 97 -0.97 23.30 -19.69
CA PRO A 97 -2.25 23.21 -20.41
C PRO A 97 -2.44 21.85 -21.08
N GLU A 98 -3.66 21.54 -21.49
CA GLU A 98 -4.03 20.27 -22.13
C GLU A 98 -3.04 19.91 -23.26
N VAL A 99 -2.68 18.63 -23.38
CA VAL A 99 -1.66 18.11 -24.33
C VAL A 99 -0.20 18.47 -23.97
N SER A 100 0.06 19.03 -22.78
CA SER A 100 1.43 19.19 -22.26
C SER A 100 1.93 17.89 -21.64
N TYR A 101 3.23 17.61 -21.80
CA TYR A 101 3.88 16.42 -21.25
C TYR A 101 4.62 16.78 -19.97
N TRP A 102 4.62 15.85 -19.02
CA TRP A 102 5.47 15.95 -17.84
C TRP A 102 6.94 15.95 -18.22
N GLY A 103 7.73 16.74 -17.50
CA GLY A 103 9.19 16.68 -17.54
C GLY A 103 9.73 15.33 -17.09
N ARG A 104 11.04 15.11 -17.23
CA ARG A 104 11.59 13.77 -16.99
C ARG A 104 11.53 13.40 -15.51
N ARG A 105 11.86 14.31 -14.61
CA ARG A 105 11.90 14.05 -13.17
C ARG A 105 10.86 14.89 -12.45
N ASN A 106 9.86 14.22 -11.88
CA ASN A 106 8.79 14.85 -11.14
C ASN A 106 8.84 14.41 -9.68
N VAL A 107 9.06 15.33 -8.76
CA VAL A 107 8.95 15.07 -7.32
C VAL A 107 7.61 15.60 -6.86
N VAL A 108 6.71 14.70 -6.49
CA VAL A 108 5.37 15.03 -5.99
C VAL A 108 5.33 14.80 -4.49
N THR A 109 5.01 15.86 -3.75
CA THR A 109 4.69 15.79 -2.32
C THR A 109 3.18 15.97 -2.15
N TYR A 110 2.53 15.04 -1.49
CA TYR A 110 1.08 15.00 -1.34
C TYR A 110 0.67 14.38 0.00
N CYS A 111 -0.56 14.65 0.44
CA CYS A 111 -1.22 13.90 1.50
C CYS A 111 -2.05 12.77 0.85
N PRO A 112 -1.72 11.50 1.10
CA PRO A 112 -2.59 10.39 0.72
C PRO A 112 -3.98 10.48 1.34
N ALA A 113 -4.99 9.92 0.69
CA ALA A 113 -6.30 9.67 1.30
C ALA A 113 -6.15 8.74 2.53
N ASP A 114 -7.02 8.91 3.52
CA ASP A 114 -7.00 8.06 4.72
C ASP A 114 -7.44 6.62 4.39
N ASP A 115 -6.46 5.73 4.27
CA ASP A 115 -6.63 4.31 3.98
C ASP A 115 -6.64 3.43 5.23
N ARG A 116 -6.56 4.00 6.44
CA ARG A 116 -6.25 3.24 7.68
C ARG A 116 -7.18 2.07 7.92
N ALA A 117 -8.47 2.22 7.65
CA ALA A 117 -9.44 1.15 7.84
C ALA A 117 -9.16 -0.05 6.91
N LEU A 118 -8.89 0.22 5.63
CA LEU A 118 -8.52 -0.79 4.65
C LEU A 118 -7.15 -1.40 4.95
N ARG A 119 -6.19 -0.56 5.34
CA ARG A 119 -4.85 -0.97 5.74
C ARG A 119 -4.87 -1.95 6.92
N LYS A 120 -5.68 -1.69 7.95
CA LYS A 120 -5.88 -2.64 9.08
C LYS A 120 -6.37 -4.00 8.59
N GLN A 121 -7.37 -4.03 7.71
CA GLN A 121 -7.88 -5.28 7.15
C GLN A 121 -6.80 -6.04 6.37
N VAL A 122 -6.02 -5.33 5.55
CA VAL A 122 -4.93 -5.91 4.75
C VAL A 122 -3.82 -6.45 5.65
N ILE A 123 -3.41 -5.72 6.69
CA ILE A 123 -2.40 -6.19 7.65
C ILE A 123 -2.85 -7.50 8.29
N ILE A 124 -4.07 -7.55 8.82
CA ILE A 124 -4.60 -8.76 9.49
C ILE A 124 -4.62 -9.94 8.53
N GLU A 125 -5.04 -9.74 7.28
CA GLU A 125 -5.11 -10.80 6.28
C GLU A 125 -3.71 -11.27 5.86
N VAL A 126 -2.74 -10.36 5.68
CA VAL A 126 -1.36 -10.74 5.39
C VAL A 126 -0.74 -11.49 6.56
N VAL A 127 -1.00 -11.06 7.81
CA VAL A 127 -0.56 -11.79 9.00
C VAL A 127 -1.16 -13.19 9.05
N ARG A 128 -2.45 -13.35 8.70
CA ARG A 128 -3.06 -14.68 8.56
C ARG A 128 -2.29 -15.54 7.55
N LEU A 129 -2.07 -15.01 6.35
CA LEU A 129 -1.34 -15.73 5.29
C LEU A 129 0.07 -16.12 5.74
N ASP A 130 0.80 -15.21 6.40
CA ASP A 130 2.17 -15.45 6.85
C ASP A 130 2.22 -16.52 7.97
N VAL A 131 1.19 -16.61 8.81
CA VAL A 131 1.06 -17.63 9.88
C VAL A 131 0.62 -18.99 9.33
N GLU A 132 -0.30 -19.02 8.38
CA GLU A 132 -0.86 -20.25 7.80
C GLU A 132 0.03 -20.86 6.72
N ARG A 133 1.04 -20.13 6.24
CA ARG A 133 1.95 -20.57 5.17
C ARG A 133 2.63 -21.89 5.53
N THR A 134 2.27 -22.93 4.80
CA THR A 134 2.93 -24.25 4.86
C THR A 134 4.02 -24.37 3.80
N ALA A 135 5.02 -25.23 4.06
CA ALA A 135 6.11 -25.49 3.12
C ALA A 135 5.73 -26.47 1.99
N MET A 136 4.72 -27.32 2.21
CA MET A 136 4.30 -28.34 1.26
C MET A 136 3.29 -27.78 0.27
N LYS A 137 3.50 -28.01 -1.03
CA LYS A 137 2.60 -27.57 -2.11
C LYS A 137 1.37 -28.48 -2.27
N HIS A 138 1.55 -29.76 -1.99
CA HIS A 138 0.51 -30.79 -2.03
C HIS A 138 0.81 -31.83 -0.96
N GLU A 139 -0.22 -32.30 -0.27
CA GLU A 139 -0.15 -33.42 0.66
C GLU A 139 -1.27 -34.40 0.33
N SER A 140 -0.94 -35.68 0.20
CA SER A 140 -1.93 -36.74 0.09
C SER A 140 -1.56 -37.92 0.98
N VAL A 141 -2.54 -38.45 1.71
CA VAL A 141 -2.38 -39.62 2.56
C VAL A 141 -3.31 -40.71 2.05
N ALA A 142 -2.71 -41.72 1.39
CA ALA A 142 -3.34 -42.97 0.97
C ALA A 142 -4.71 -42.85 0.25
N GLY A 143 -5.01 -41.70 -0.36
CA GLY A 143 -6.32 -41.43 -1.00
C GLY A 143 -7.46 -41.06 -0.04
N GLU A 144 -7.20 -40.99 1.26
CA GLU A 144 -8.18 -40.58 2.29
C GLU A 144 -8.16 -39.08 2.56
N TYR A 145 -7.00 -38.46 2.39
CA TYR A 145 -6.79 -37.03 2.52
C TYR A 145 -5.99 -36.50 1.33
N ALA A 146 -6.42 -35.36 0.81
CA ALA A 146 -5.69 -34.59 -0.18
C ALA A 146 -5.84 -33.10 0.15
N TYR A 147 -4.71 -32.40 0.17
CA TYR A 147 -4.64 -30.97 0.40
C TYR A 147 -3.73 -30.33 -0.63
N ASP A 148 -4.23 -29.28 -1.28
CA ASP A 148 -3.45 -28.41 -2.16
C ASP A 148 -3.24 -27.07 -1.45
N ALA A 149 -1.99 -26.70 -1.25
CA ALA A 149 -1.67 -25.41 -0.67
C ALA A 149 -1.99 -24.29 -1.66
N PRO A 150 -2.58 -23.17 -1.20
CA PRO A 150 -2.76 -22.01 -2.05
C PRO A 150 -1.40 -21.42 -2.44
N ASP A 151 -1.37 -20.69 -3.56
CA ASP A 151 -0.22 -19.86 -3.90
C ASP A 151 -0.17 -18.66 -2.95
N TRP A 152 0.54 -18.85 -1.84
CA TRP A 152 0.67 -17.88 -0.75
C TRP A 152 1.20 -16.53 -1.24
N ASP A 153 2.14 -16.54 -2.20
CA ASP A 153 2.78 -15.32 -2.70
C ASP A 153 1.82 -14.53 -3.61
N VAL A 154 1.00 -15.22 -4.41
CA VAL A 154 -0.08 -14.60 -5.20
C VAL A 154 -1.16 -14.03 -4.27
N ALA A 155 -1.60 -14.79 -3.27
CA ALA A 155 -2.61 -14.34 -2.31
C ALA A 155 -2.12 -13.08 -1.55
N ARG A 156 -0.86 -13.08 -1.12
CA ARG A 156 -0.22 -11.95 -0.46
C ARG A 156 -0.18 -10.73 -1.38
N ARG A 157 0.32 -10.89 -2.62
CA ARG A 157 0.37 -9.80 -3.61
C ARG A 157 -1.00 -9.20 -3.88
N LYS A 158 -2.05 -10.02 -3.91
CA LYS A 158 -3.44 -9.55 -4.07
C LYS A 158 -3.87 -8.62 -2.94
N GLN A 159 -3.45 -8.86 -1.71
CA GLN A 159 -3.77 -7.98 -0.59
C GLN A 159 -3.05 -6.64 -0.69
N PHE A 160 -1.77 -6.61 -1.04
CA PHE A 160 -1.02 -5.36 -1.24
C PHE A 160 -1.63 -4.49 -2.35
N LYS A 161 -2.03 -5.10 -3.47
CA LYS A 161 -2.68 -4.39 -4.59
C LYS A 161 -3.99 -3.68 -4.21
N ARG A 162 -4.63 -4.03 -3.09
CA ARG A 162 -5.84 -3.34 -2.62
C ARG A 162 -5.53 -1.96 -2.04
N LEU A 163 -4.30 -1.73 -1.60
CA LEU A 163 -3.86 -0.46 -1.02
C LEU A 163 -3.22 0.47 -2.06
N GLU A 164 -2.87 -0.06 -3.22
CA GLU A 164 -2.29 0.70 -4.33
C GLU A 164 -3.42 1.29 -5.19
N PHE A 165 -3.16 2.46 -5.77
CA PHE A 165 -4.08 3.04 -6.75
C PHE A 165 -4.27 2.10 -7.94
N GLN A 166 -5.53 1.89 -8.33
CA GLN A 166 -5.89 1.07 -9.49
C GLN A 166 -6.45 1.99 -10.58
N ALA A 167 -5.64 2.26 -11.61
CA ALA A 167 -6.13 2.91 -12.81
C ALA A 167 -7.19 2.01 -13.47
N ILE A 168 -8.36 2.59 -13.74
CA ILE A 168 -9.48 1.93 -14.43
C ILE A 168 -9.15 1.77 -15.91
#